data_AF-A0A8R1HMW3-F1
#
_entry.id   AF-A0A8R1HMW3-F1
#
_cell.length_a   1.000
_cell.length_b   1.000
_cell.length_c   1.000
_cell.angle_alpha   90.00
_cell.angle_beta   90.00
_cell.angle_gamma   90.00
#
_symmetry.space_group_name_H-M   'P 1'
#
loop_
_entity.id
_entity.type
_entity.pdbx_description
1 polymer ?
#
loop_
_entity_poly.entity_id
_entity_poly.type
_entity_poly.pdbx_seq_one_letter_code
_entity_poly.pdbx_strand_id
1 'polypeptide(L)'
;MPPLENLVTDDRNTLQFPMATFTNSASLGEMLFELSALFGISRKLGRVPILNQLKDEGIDVRWNLEIRRDFPLFAEQFEGIDVETILTLGSSSVDDFAFSRKFCDVVLLSAPTSASGWWMAYLAKDGAEVFYRYVIF
;
A
#
# COMPACT_ATOMS: atom_id res chain seq x y z
N MET A 1 -6.10 5.62 20.22
CA MET A 1 -6.49 4.49 19.36
C MET A 1 -8.01 4.49 19.30
N PRO A 2 -8.63 4.70 18.13
CA PRO A 2 -10.09 4.69 18.02
C PRO A 2 -10.65 3.27 18.19
N PRO A 3 -11.95 3.10 18.53
CA PRO A 3 -12.55 1.79 18.81
C PRO A 3 -12.62 0.91 17.54
N LEU A 4 -12.41 -0.40 17.71
CA LEU A 4 -12.47 -1.44 16.65
C LEU A 4 -13.88 -1.64 16.05
N GLU A 5 -14.90 -0.92 16.52
CA GLU A 5 -16.31 -1.18 16.22
C GLU A 5 -16.78 -0.77 14.81
N ASN A 6 -15.92 -0.17 13.97
CA ASN A 6 -16.24 0.26 12.61
C ASN A 6 -15.37 -0.41 11.52
N LEU A 7 -14.74 -1.54 11.80
CA LEU A 7 -13.89 -2.25 10.84
C LEU A 7 -14.75 -3.21 10.01
N VAL A 8 -14.76 -3.00 8.70
CA VAL A 8 -15.43 -3.90 7.75
C VAL A 8 -14.40 -4.94 7.29
N THR A 9 -14.74 -6.22 7.41
CA THR A 9 -13.98 -7.29 6.76
C THR A 9 -14.30 -7.24 5.26
N ASP A 10 -13.31 -6.93 4.42
CA ASP A 10 -13.46 -7.03 2.96
C ASP A 10 -13.08 -8.44 2.52
N ASP A 11 -14.08 -9.25 2.17
CA ASP A 11 -13.90 -10.63 1.72
C ASP A 11 -13.36 -10.71 0.26
N ARG A 12 -13.18 -9.57 -0.41
CA ARG A 12 -12.63 -9.50 -1.77
C ARG A 12 -11.10 -9.53 -1.73
N ASN A 13 -10.50 -9.99 -2.81
CA ASN A 13 -9.06 -9.89 -3.02
C ASN A 13 -8.66 -8.43 -3.27
N THR A 14 -8.33 -7.72 -2.21
CA THR A 14 -7.99 -6.30 -2.26
C THR A 14 -6.49 -6.09 -2.05
N LEU A 15 -6.02 -4.91 -2.45
CA LEU A 15 -4.67 -4.46 -2.18
C LEU A 15 -4.73 -3.04 -1.65
N GLN A 16 -4.00 -2.80 -0.56
CA GLN A 16 -3.85 -1.52 0.08
C GLN A 16 -2.39 -1.30 0.46
N PHE A 17 -1.92 -0.07 0.41
CA PHE A 17 -0.63 0.33 0.99
C PHE A 17 -0.84 1.54 1.91
N PRO A 18 0.02 1.74 2.93
CA PRO A 18 0.05 3.00 3.66
C PRO A 18 0.34 4.15 2.67
N MET A 19 -0.61 5.07 2.51
CA MET A 19 -0.51 6.22 1.59
C MET A 19 0.39 7.31 2.18
N ALA A 20 1.68 7.04 2.31
CA ALA A 20 2.62 7.92 3.01
C ALA A 20 2.82 9.25 2.28
N THR A 21 2.64 9.30 0.96
CA THR A 21 2.76 10.56 0.22
C THR A 21 1.56 11.49 0.43
N PHE A 22 0.42 10.95 0.84
CA PHE A 22 -0.79 11.73 1.13
C PHE A 22 -0.75 12.36 2.53
N THR A 23 -0.04 11.74 3.47
CA THR A 23 0.09 12.23 4.86
C THR A 23 1.28 13.16 5.07
N ASN A 24 2.22 13.20 4.13
CA ASN A 24 3.38 14.09 4.15
C ASN A 24 3.20 15.23 3.14
N SER A 25 4.04 16.27 3.23
CA SER A 25 4.08 17.38 2.27
C SER A 25 4.68 16.99 0.91
N ALA A 26 4.38 15.77 0.43
CA ALA A 26 4.84 15.25 -0.85
C ALA A 26 4.12 15.94 -2.01
N SER A 27 4.80 16.01 -3.14
CA SER A 27 4.30 16.61 -4.38
C SER A 27 3.28 15.72 -5.09
N LEU A 28 2.48 16.32 -5.99
CA LEU A 28 1.52 15.59 -6.83
C LEU A 28 2.15 14.42 -7.60
N GLY A 29 3.37 14.59 -8.12
CA GLY A 29 4.08 13.55 -8.84
C GLY A 29 4.37 12.32 -7.98
N GLU A 30 4.70 12.52 -6.70
CA GLU A 30 4.92 11.43 -5.74
C GLU A 30 3.63 10.71 -5.39
N MET A 31 2.53 11.45 -5.22
CA MET A 31 1.20 10.86 -4.99
C MET A 31 0.74 10.02 -6.19
N LEU A 32 0.85 10.56 -7.40
CA LEU A 32 0.51 9.83 -8.62
C LEU A 32 1.37 8.58 -8.80
N PHE A 33 2.64 8.64 -8.41
CA PHE A 33 3.52 7.50 -8.43
C PHE A 33 3.07 6.40 -7.46
N GLU A 34 2.73 6.75 -6.23
CA GLU A 34 2.22 5.82 -5.21
C GLU A 34 0.90 5.18 -5.67
N LEU A 35 -0.04 5.97 -6.18
CA LEU A 35 -1.30 5.48 -6.74
C LEU A 35 -1.09 4.59 -7.97
N SER A 36 -0.17 4.95 -8.87
CA SER A 36 0.12 4.16 -10.07
C SER A 36 0.75 2.82 -9.71
N ALA A 37 1.60 2.78 -8.69
CA ALA A 37 2.16 1.53 -8.17
C ALA A 37 1.06 0.64 -7.59
N LEU A 38 0.18 1.21 -6.75
CA LEU A 38 -0.99 0.50 -6.22
C LEU A 38 -1.86 -0.06 -7.34
N PHE A 39 -2.24 0.75 -8.32
CA PHE A 39 -3.07 0.33 -9.45
C PHE A 39 -2.39 -0.76 -10.30
N GLY A 40 -1.11 -0.59 -10.65
CA GLY A 40 -0.37 -1.53 -11.48
C GLY A 40 -0.22 -2.91 -10.83
N ILE A 41 0.12 -2.94 -9.55
CA ILE A 41 0.27 -4.18 -8.78
C ILE A 41 -1.10 -4.84 -8.59
N SER A 42 -2.13 -4.07 -8.24
CA SER A 42 -3.49 -4.57 -8.13
C SER A 42 -3.94 -5.26 -9.41
N ARG A 43 -3.73 -4.63 -10.58
CA ARG A 43 -4.05 -5.24 -11.87
C ARG A 43 -3.27 -6.51 -12.14
N LYS A 44 -1.97 -6.53 -11.82
CA LYS A 44 -1.11 -7.70 -12.03
C LYS A 44 -1.57 -8.89 -11.19
N LEU A 45 -2.05 -8.64 -9.97
CA LEU A 45 -2.51 -9.65 -9.02
C LEU A 45 -4.01 -9.97 -9.14
N GLY A 46 -4.76 -9.28 -10.01
CA GLY A 46 -6.21 -9.41 -10.08
C GLY A 46 -6.94 -8.94 -8.82
N ARG A 47 -6.39 -7.91 -8.15
CA ARG A 47 -6.92 -7.32 -6.90
C ARG A 47 -7.60 -5.99 -7.15
N VAL A 48 -8.51 -5.61 -6.25
CA VAL A 48 -9.13 -4.27 -6.22
C VAL A 48 -8.21 -3.32 -5.43
N PRO A 49 -7.74 -2.20 -6.02
CA PRO A 49 -6.95 -1.22 -5.30
C PRO A 49 -7.85 -0.42 -4.35
N ILE A 50 -7.57 -0.52 -3.06
CA ILE A 50 -8.28 0.20 -2.01
C ILE A 50 -7.38 1.30 -1.47
N LEU A 51 -7.99 2.46 -1.27
CA LEU A 51 -7.40 3.54 -0.50
C LEU A 51 -8.04 3.53 0.88
N ASN A 52 -7.19 3.49 1.91
CA ASN A 52 -7.60 3.74 3.29
C ASN A 52 -7.96 5.21 3.40
N GLN A 53 -9.21 5.51 3.07
CA GLN A 53 -9.60 6.82 2.61
C GLN A 53 -10.19 7.72 3.68
N LEU A 54 -10.58 7.25 4.87
CA LEU A 54 -11.53 8.04 5.66
C LEU A 54 -11.19 8.26 7.15
N LYS A 55 -10.05 7.77 7.65
CA LYS A 55 -9.62 8.06 9.04
C LYS A 55 -8.63 9.20 9.21
N ASP A 56 -7.93 9.61 8.15
CA ASP A 56 -6.94 10.69 8.20
C ASP A 56 -7.43 11.87 7.34
N GLU A 57 -7.78 12.98 7.99
CA GLU A 57 -8.26 14.21 7.32
C GLU A 57 -7.26 14.71 6.26
N GLY A 58 -5.96 14.48 6.44
CA GLY A 58 -4.94 14.86 5.47
C GLY A 58 -5.07 14.12 4.14
N ILE A 59 -5.39 12.82 4.19
CA ILE A 59 -5.55 11.98 3.00
C ILE A 59 -6.81 12.40 2.22
N ASP A 60 -7.95 12.57 2.90
CA ASP A 60 -9.22 12.91 2.25
C ASP A 60 -9.14 14.28 1.54
N VAL A 61 -8.54 15.29 2.18
CA VAL A 61 -8.38 16.62 1.58
C VAL A 61 -7.53 16.57 0.31
N ARG A 62 -6.35 15.94 0.37
CA ARG A 62 -5.43 15.84 -0.78
C ARG A 62 -6.05 15.00 -1.91
N TRP A 63 -6.72 13.91 -1.55
CA TRP A 63 -7.43 13.06 -2.50
C TRP A 63 -8.51 13.82 -3.27
N ASN A 64 -9.35 14.59 -2.58
CA ASN A 64 -10.43 15.35 -3.22
C ASN A 64 -9.91 16.56 -4.01
N LEU A 65 -8.91 17.30 -3.50
CA LEU A 65 -8.44 18.54 -4.12
C LEU A 65 -7.43 18.37 -5.24
N GLU A 66 -6.61 17.30 -5.20
CA GLU A 66 -5.56 17.10 -6.19
C GLU A 66 -5.88 15.92 -7.11
N ILE A 67 -6.30 14.78 -6.58
CA ILE A 67 -6.47 13.57 -7.40
C ILE A 67 -7.84 13.53 -8.08
N ARG A 68 -8.94 13.60 -7.33
CA ARG A 68 -10.29 13.54 -7.91
C ARG A 68 -10.59 14.73 -8.81
N ARG A 69 -10.08 15.92 -8.45
CA ARG A 69 -10.27 17.14 -9.24
C ARG A 69 -9.54 17.07 -10.57
N ASP A 70 -8.26 16.70 -10.56
CA ASP A 70 -7.41 16.82 -11.75
C ASP A 70 -7.34 15.52 -12.57
N PHE A 71 -7.60 14.35 -11.94
CA PHE A 71 -7.54 13.02 -12.55
C PHE A 71 -8.77 12.15 -12.24
N PRO A 72 -10.00 12.60 -12.55
CA PRO A 72 -11.24 11.94 -12.13
C PRO A 72 -11.35 10.49 -12.63
N LEU A 73 -11.01 10.22 -13.90
CA LEU A 73 -11.07 8.87 -14.48
C LEU A 73 -10.05 7.91 -13.86
N PHE A 74 -8.91 8.44 -13.41
CA PHE A 74 -7.93 7.64 -12.70
C PHE A 74 -8.39 7.37 -11.27
N ALA A 75 -8.98 8.37 -10.60
CA ALA A 75 -9.54 8.23 -9.26
C ALA A 75 -10.66 7.17 -9.21
N GLU A 76 -11.47 7.03 -10.27
CA GLU A 76 -12.52 6.00 -10.39
C GLU A 76 -11.97 4.56 -10.38
N GLN A 77 -10.67 4.37 -10.57
CA GLN A 77 -10.05 3.04 -10.50
C GLN A 77 -9.89 2.55 -9.06
N PHE A 78 -10.11 3.40 -8.05
CA PHE A 78 -9.86 3.12 -6.64
C PHE A 78 -11.14 3.14 -5.82
N GLU A 79 -11.23 2.26 -4.84
CA GLU A 79 -12.32 2.25 -3.86
C GLU A 79 -11.84 2.81 -2.51
N GLY A 80 -12.67 3.63 -1.86
CA GLY A 80 -12.38 4.17 -0.54
C GLY A 80 -12.99 3.29 0.55
N ILE A 81 -12.19 2.42 1.17
CA ILE A 81 -12.64 1.52 2.24
C ILE A 81 -11.59 1.54 3.33
N ASP A 82 -12.01 1.77 4.58
CA ASP A 82 -11.11 1.68 5.73
C ASP A 82 -10.97 0.22 6.16
N VAL A 83 -9.95 -0.46 5.64
CA VAL A 83 -9.63 -1.84 6.02
C VAL A 83 -8.59 -1.83 7.14
N GLU A 84 -8.74 -2.69 8.14
CA GLU A 84 -7.72 -2.85 9.18
C GLU A 84 -6.42 -3.33 8.53
N THR A 85 -5.40 -2.47 8.53
CA THR A 85 -4.06 -2.88 8.11
C THR A 85 -3.37 -3.49 9.34
N ILE A 86 -3.03 -4.78 9.28
CA ILE A 86 -2.13 -5.36 10.28
C ILE A 86 -0.74 -4.80 9.99
N LEU A 87 -0.43 -3.70 10.66
CA LEU A 87 0.90 -3.14 10.64
C LEU A 87 1.71 -3.87 11.70
N THR A 88 2.82 -4.48 11.31
CA THR A 88 3.87 -4.93 12.25
C THR A 88 4.71 -3.76 12.76
N LEU A 89 4.30 -2.51 12.51
CA LEU A 89 4.98 -1.31 12.98
C LEU A 89 5.13 -1.33 14.51
N GLY A 90 6.37 -1.30 14.97
CA GLY A 90 6.73 -1.40 16.39
C GLY A 90 7.17 -2.80 16.83
N SER A 91 7.10 -3.80 15.96
CA SER A 91 7.71 -5.11 16.17
C SER A 91 9.21 -5.09 15.83
N SER A 92 9.95 -6.12 16.23
CA SER A 92 11.37 -6.22 15.88
C SER A 92 11.52 -6.58 14.39
N SER A 93 12.68 -6.31 13.80
CA SER A 93 12.95 -6.75 12.41
C SER A 93 12.84 -8.27 12.23
N VAL A 94 13.01 -9.05 13.30
CA VAL A 94 12.81 -10.51 13.30
C VAL A 94 11.34 -10.87 13.14
N ASP A 95 10.45 -10.12 13.76
CA ASP A 95 9.00 -10.32 13.64
C ASP A 95 8.52 -10.01 12.23
N ASP A 96 9.05 -8.94 11.61
CA ASP A 96 8.79 -8.61 10.20
C ASP A 96 9.22 -9.75 9.26
N PHE A 97 10.40 -10.34 9.50
CA PHE A 97 10.87 -11.49 8.72
C PHE A 97 9.99 -12.73 8.93
N ALA A 98 9.62 -13.04 10.18
CA ALA A 98 8.78 -14.18 10.51
C ALA A 98 7.36 -14.03 9.92
N PHE A 99 6.82 -12.81 9.95
CA PHE A 99 5.55 -12.47 9.33
C PHE A 99 5.64 -12.64 7.81
N SER A 100 6.64 -12.04 7.16
CA SER A 100 6.83 -12.12 5.72
C SER A 100 6.90 -13.58 5.24
N ARG A 101 7.69 -14.41 5.93
CA ARG A 101 7.82 -15.84 5.62
C ARG A 101 6.53 -16.63 5.73
N LYS A 102 5.67 -16.29 6.69
CA LYS A 102 4.48 -17.09 7.01
C LYS A 102 3.24 -16.62 6.26
N PHE A 103 3.15 -15.34 5.92
CA PHE A 103 1.91 -14.73 5.45
C PHE A 103 2.01 -14.10 4.06
N CYS A 104 3.17 -13.61 3.62
CA CYS A 104 3.27 -12.88 2.36
C CYS A 104 3.41 -13.82 1.15
N ASP A 105 2.38 -13.84 0.30
CA ASP A 105 2.42 -14.46 -1.04
C ASP A 105 2.93 -13.49 -2.12
N VAL A 106 3.02 -12.19 -1.80
CA VAL A 106 3.52 -11.14 -2.67
C VAL A 106 4.28 -10.12 -1.82
N VAL A 107 5.41 -9.63 -2.33
CA VAL A 107 6.24 -8.61 -1.69
C VAL A 107 6.48 -7.43 -2.63
N LEU A 108 6.31 -6.20 -2.14
CA LEU A 108 6.68 -4.97 -2.83
C LEU A 108 7.85 -4.29 -2.13
N LEU A 109 8.96 -4.10 -2.85
CA LEU A 109 10.11 -3.32 -2.41
C LEU A 109 10.05 -1.91 -3.02
N SER A 110 9.42 -0.98 -2.30
CA SER A 110 9.35 0.44 -2.67
C SER A 110 10.70 1.16 -2.50
N ALA A 111 11.52 0.70 -1.55
CA ALA A 111 12.89 1.14 -1.31
C ALA A 111 13.89 0.02 -1.71
N PRO A 112 14.23 -0.13 -3.00
CA PRO A 112 15.05 -1.23 -3.51
C PRO A 112 16.52 -1.17 -3.05
N THR A 113 16.92 -0.09 -2.37
CA THR A 113 18.24 0.03 -1.72
C THR A 113 18.24 -0.53 -0.29
N SER A 114 17.08 -0.95 0.25
CA SER A 114 16.96 -1.50 1.60
C SER A 114 17.40 -2.96 1.67
N ALA A 115 18.50 -3.23 2.39
CA ALA A 115 18.94 -4.61 2.67
C ALA A 115 17.86 -5.40 3.43
N SER A 116 17.19 -4.78 4.40
CA SER A 116 16.10 -5.40 5.16
C SER A 116 14.93 -5.79 4.27
N GLY A 117 14.58 -4.92 3.30
CA GLY A 117 13.54 -5.22 2.32
C GLY A 117 13.86 -6.46 1.49
N TRP A 118 15.09 -6.55 0.98
CA TRP A 118 15.53 -7.72 0.22
C TRP A 118 15.52 -9.01 1.05
N TRP A 119 15.89 -8.96 2.33
CA TRP A 119 15.80 -10.12 3.21
C TRP A 119 14.35 -10.53 3.48
N MET A 120 13.41 -9.58 3.66
CA MET A 120 11.98 -9.90 3.73
C MET A 120 11.50 -10.58 2.44
N ALA A 121 11.86 -10.04 1.27
CA ALA A 121 11.48 -10.63 -0.01
C ALA A 121 12.05 -12.04 -0.22
N TYR A 122 13.32 -12.25 0.14
CA TYR A 122 13.98 -13.56 0.05
C TYR A 122 13.36 -14.60 0.98
N LEU A 123 12.96 -14.19 2.18
CA LEU A 123 12.38 -15.08 3.19
C LEU A 123 10.88 -15.28 3.04
N ALA A 124 10.22 -14.59 2.10
CA ALA A 124 8.80 -14.77 1.80
C ALA A 124 8.46 -16.23 1.44
N LYS A 125 7.16 -16.54 1.33
CA LYS A 125 6.72 -17.89 0.99
C LYS A 125 7.33 -18.38 -0.33
N ASP A 126 7.54 -19.69 -0.44
CA ASP A 126 7.98 -20.30 -1.69
C ASP A 126 6.99 -19.97 -2.82
N GLY A 127 7.51 -19.41 -3.91
CA GLY A 127 6.70 -18.94 -5.05
C GLY A 127 6.12 -17.54 -4.89
N ALA A 128 6.47 -16.79 -3.83
CA ALA A 128 6.03 -15.42 -3.67
C ALA A 128 6.50 -14.53 -4.83
N GLU A 129 5.60 -13.68 -5.33
CA GLU A 129 5.95 -12.70 -6.36
C GLU A 129 6.60 -11.48 -5.70
N VAL A 130 7.81 -11.12 -6.16
CA VAL A 130 8.53 -9.94 -5.66
C VAL A 130 8.54 -8.85 -6.72
N PHE A 131 7.87 -7.75 -6.41
CA PHE A 131 7.92 -6.51 -7.19
C PHE A 131 8.93 -5.58 -6.55
N TYR A 132 9.86 -5.05 -7.33
CA TYR A 132 10.82 -4.05 -6.84
C TYR A 132 11.01 -2.97 -7.87
N ARG A 133 11.24 -1.75 -7.39
CA ARG A 133 11.58 -0.62 -8.25
C ARG A 133 13.04 -0.78 -8.69
N TYR A 134 13.34 -0.72 -9.98
CA TYR A 134 14.70 -0.53 -10.47
C TYR A 134 14.73 0.79 -11.26
N VAL A 135 15.41 1.79 -10.71
CA VAL A 135 15.65 3.06 -11.43
C VAL A 135 16.99 2.94 -12.12
N ILE A 136 16.99 2.88 -13.45
CA ILE A 136 18.20 3.12 -14.25
C ILE A 136 18.31 4.63 -14.38
N PHE A 137 19.39 5.21 -13.86
CA PHE A 137 19.76 6.60 -14.11
C PHE A 137 20.41 6.73 -15.49
#